data_AF-A0A1D2NAD7-F1
#
_entry.id   AF-A0A1D2NAD7-F1
#
_cell.length_a   1.000
_cell.length_b   1.000
_cell.length_c   1.000
_cell.angle_alpha   90.00
_cell.angle_beta   90.00
_cell.angle_gamma   90.00
#
_symmetry.space_group_name_H-M   'P 1'
#
loop_
_entity.id
_entity.type
_entity.pdbx_description
1 polymer ?
#
loop_
_entity_poly.entity_id
_entity_poly.type
_entity_poly.pdbx_seq_one_letter_code
_entity_poly.pdbx_strand_id
1 'polypeptide(L)'
;MPCKIYLRRYQSLCQRDTHSSQDTTIFAPLWVKEGLTELAEHLKGTTFEVFDSPSYSRRDNPSSTQPVESFTINENFNDQSLKILQKVARNESHNTSGVINTSLYSDIKDKRVLYSIRDLVRQCIIVGTDEITKCGGYHCAVERQTKQRVYVCDLAALQFQQAYNTGRLVLIQKEEPYKGILDDLIYEQVVGERKKQFDEIVSSWDSNNKETRSRYIRHDGFGLPGKGYCFIDSKAYRKFVALDVLLSGLALGEIASKNEEKLNFKFLKYGTGFFAWKFGTVLNNLILPGVIDGLEHLFMRNDEKVKASIKNVELPFYKIDFKSMKRIKEFQAKYGVSIIATSNDALKQTCGLITATTNCGDNHAVCGNEMEYGSVDAAIAENLASKGNKFSANINTMMSERYIEV
;
A
#
# COMPACT_ATOMS: atom_id res chain seq x y z
N MET A 1 6.28 2.53 -28.96
CA MET A 1 7.02 3.63 -28.30
C MET A 1 7.13 3.22 -26.85
N PRO A 2 8.35 3.01 -26.33
CA PRO A 2 8.55 2.40 -25.02
C PRO A 2 7.78 3.14 -23.93
N CYS A 3 7.26 2.38 -22.97
CA CYS A 3 6.66 2.92 -21.75
C CYS A 3 7.72 3.66 -20.93
N LYS A 4 7.32 4.71 -20.23
CA LYS A 4 8.23 5.58 -19.49
C LYS A 4 8.06 5.44 -17.98
N ILE A 5 9.17 5.52 -17.27
CA ILE A 5 9.26 5.51 -15.81
C ILE A 5 10.09 6.72 -15.41
N TYR A 6 9.59 7.55 -14.51
CA TYR A 6 10.34 8.69 -13.99
C TYR A 6 10.70 8.48 -12.53
N LEU A 7 11.96 8.74 -12.19
CA LEU A 7 12.39 8.81 -10.80
C LEU A 7 11.63 9.92 -10.06
N ARG A 8 11.37 9.71 -8.76
CA ARG A 8 10.70 10.70 -7.91
C ARG A 8 11.54 11.97 -7.83
N ARG A 9 10.89 13.09 -7.51
CA ARG A 9 11.57 14.36 -7.18
C ARG A 9 12.74 14.13 -6.20
N TYR A 10 13.90 14.72 -6.51
CA TYR A 10 15.18 14.59 -5.77
C TYR A 10 15.84 13.21 -5.76
N GLN A 11 15.31 12.25 -6.53
CA GLN A 11 16.05 11.04 -6.87
C GLN A 11 16.91 11.28 -8.11
N SER A 12 18.12 10.76 -8.06
CA SER A 12 19.02 10.67 -9.20
C SER A 12 19.73 9.32 -9.17
N LEU A 13 20.16 8.84 -10.33
CA LEU A 13 20.88 7.56 -10.40
C LEU A 13 22.20 7.52 -9.63
N CYS A 14 22.88 8.65 -9.43
CA CYS A 14 24.12 8.66 -8.63
C CYS A 14 23.88 8.24 -7.17
N GLN A 15 22.62 8.20 -6.72
CA GLN A 15 22.23 7.72 -5.40
C GLN A 15 22.00 6.20 -5.35
N ARG A 16 22.03 5.48 -6.49
CA ARG A 16 21.82 4.01 -6.53
C ARG A 16 22.86 3.29 -5.69
N ASP A 17 24.13 3.64 -5.82
CA ASP A 17 25.21 2.96 -5.11
C ASP A 17 25.15 3.24 -3.60
N THR A 18 24.72 4.43 -3.20
CA THR A 18 24.65 4.83 -1.78
C THR A 18 23.43 4.30 -1.04
N HIS A 19 22.40 3.85 -1.76
CA HIS A 19 21.12 3.43 -1.18
C HIS A 19 20.68 2.01 -1.59
N SER A 20 21.47 1.31 -2.40
CA SER A 20 21.24 -0.11 -2.65
C SER A 20 21.63 -0.92 -1.41
N SER A 21 20.67 -1.70 -0.89
CA SER A 21 20.88 -2.55 0.27
C SER A 21 19.90 -3.74 0.23
N GLN A 22 20.37 -4.89 0.70
CA GLN A 22 19.56 -6.10 0.91
C GLN A 22 18.65 -5.99 2.14
N ASP A 23 18.82 -4.97 2.98
CA ASP A 23 18.02 -4.70 4.19
C ASP A 23 16.60 -4.21 3.88
N THR A 24 16.24 -4.09 2.60
CA THR A 24 14.89 -3.78 2.13
C THR A 24 14.36 -4.94 1.33
N THR A 25 13.15 -5.40 1.68
CA THR A 25 12.52 -6.57 1.08
C THR A 25 11.10 -6.22 0.64
N ILE A 26 10.73 -6.66 -0.56
CA ILE A 26 9.36 -6.61 -1.04
C ILE A 26 8.66 -7.90 -0.59
N PHE A 27 7.57 -7.78 0.16
CA PHE A 27 6.75 -8.91 0.57
C PHE A 27 5.41 -8.91 -0.18
N ALA A 28 4.96 -10.10 -0.54
CA ALA A 28 3.65 -10.30 -1.14
C ALA A 28 3.02 -11.63 -0.67
N PRO A 29 1.69 -11.75 -0.65
CA PRO A 29 0.99 -13.02 -0.53
C PRO A 29 1.44 -14.01 -1.61
N LEU A 30 1.49 -15.31 -1.28
CA LEU A 30 1.92 -16.34 -2.23
C LEU A 30 1.07 -16.35 -3.52
N TRP A 31 -0.23 -16.09 -3.41
CA TRP A 31 -1.15 -16.05 -4.57
C TRP A 31 -0.82 -14.93 -5.57
N VAL A 32 -0.07 -13.90 -5.19
CA VAL A 32 0.36 -12.83 -6.13
C VAL A 32 1.18 -13.40 -7.29
N LYS A 33 1.80 -14.58 -7.14
CA LYS A 33 2.46 -15.30 -8.24
C LYS A 33 1.50 -15.65 -9.38
N GLU A 34 0.27 -16.01 -9.06
CA GLU A 34 -0.77 -16.31 -10.05
C GLU A 34 -1.14 -15.06 -10.83
N GLY A 35 -1.43 -13.95 -10.13
CA GLY A 35 -1.72 -12.67 -10.76
C GLY A 35 -0.55 -12.12 -11.60
N LEU A 36 0.70 -12.36 -11.19
CA LEU A 36 1.88 -12.00 -11.98
C LEU A 36 1.98 -12.83 -13.26
N THR A 37 1.67 -14.12 -13.19
CA THR A 37 1.66 -15.01 -14.36
C THR A 37 0.65 -14.52 -15.41
N GLU A 38 -0.58 -14.25 -14.99
CA GLU A 38 -1.63 -13.75 -15.88
C GLU A 38 -1.26 -12.36 -16.46
N LEU A 39 -0.74 -11.46 -15.64
CA LEU A 39 -0.31 -10.14 -16.08
C LEU A 39 0.87 -10.19 -17.08
N ALA A 40 1.78 -11.17 -16.92
CA ALA A 40 2.94 -11.33 -17.79
C ALA A 40 2.55 -11.61 -19.24
N GLU A 41 1.50 -12.40 -19.47
CA GLU A 41 1.00 -12.72 -20.81
C GLU A 41 0.58 -11.45 -21.57
N HIS A 42 -0.02 -10.49 -20.86
CA HIS A 42 -0.47 -9.21 -21.43
C HIS A 42 0.65 -8.18 -21.61
N LEU A 43 1.74 -8.31 -20.87
CA LEU A 43 2.87 -7.38 -20.91
C LEU A 43 4.05 -7.88 -21.76
N LYS A 44 4.04 -9.13 -22.20
CA LYS A 44 5.07 -9.74 -23.03
C LYS A 44 5.43 -8.87 -24.24
N GLY A 45 6.72 -8.59 -24.40
CA GLY A 45 7.28 -7.74 -25.45
C GLY A 45 7.21 -6.24 -25.16
N THR A 46 6.60 -5.80 -24.06
CA THR A 46 6.52 -4.38 -23.69
C THR A 46 7.87 -3.90 -23.16
N THR A 47 8.41 -2.85 -23.75
CA THR A 47 9.63 -2.18 -23.31
C THR A 47 9.32 -1.02 -22.37
N PHE A 48 10.09 -0.91 -21.29
CA PHE A 48 10.06 0.18 -20.33
C PHE A 48 11.42 0.87 -20.25
N GLU A 49 11.37 2.19 -20.14
CA GLU A 49 12.55 3.05 -20.06
C GLU A 49 12.47 3.95 -18.83
N VAL A 50 13.54 3.97 -18.04
CA VAL A 50 13.67 4.78 -16.82
C VAL A 50 14.39 6.07 -17.16
N PHE A 51 13.88 7.19 -16.63
CA PHE A 51 14.43 8.53 -16.78
C PHE A 51 14.59 9.20 -15.41
N ASP A 52 15.58 10.08 -15.28
CA ASP A 52 15.67 10.98 -14.12
C ASP A 52 14.43 11.88 -14.01
N SER A 53 14.15 12.39 -12.82
CA SER A 53 13.02 13.28 -12.60
C SER A 53 13.14 14.55 -13.47
N PRO A 54 12.10 14.93 -14.23
CA PRO A 54 12.10 16.18 -15.00
C PRO A 54 12.37 17.42 -14.13
N SER A 55 11.95 17.36 -12.86
CA SER A 55 12.18 18.42 -11.88
C SER A 55 13.66 18.61 -11.47
N TYR A 56 14.47 17.56 -11.57
CA TYR A 56 15.91 17.60 -11.29
C TYR A 56 16.70 18.12 -12.50
N SER A 57 16.26 17.77 -13.71
CA SER A 57 16.90 18.19 -14.98
C SER A 57 16.96 19.70 -15.20
N ARG A 58 16.09 20.49 -14.56
CA ARG A 58 16.07 21.96 -14.69
C ARG A 58 17.27 22.68 -14.06
N ARG A 59 18.03 22.04 -13.16
CA ARG A 59 19.16 22.70 -12.48
C ARG A 59 20.51 22.48 -13.15
N ASP A 60 20.77 21.30 -13.72
CA ASP A 60 22.13 20.95 -14.19
C ASP A 60 22.23 20.46 -15.65
N ASN A 61 21.13 20.01 -16.29
CA ASN A 61 21.11 19.71 -17.73
C ASN A 61 19.66 19.50 -18.24
N PRO A 62 19.06 20.41 -19.03
CA PRO A 62 17.61 20.41 -19.30
C PRO A 62 17.07 19.27 -20.17
N SER A 63 17.87 18.25 -20.50
CA SER A 63 17.48 17.24 -21.51
C SER A 63 18.36 15.99 -21.52
N SER A 64 18.39 15.22 -20.42
CA SER A 64 18.66 13.79 -20.60
C SER A 64 17.46 13.15 -21.29
N THR A 65 17.39 13.31 -22.61
CA THR A 65 16.41 12.62 -23.47
C THR A 65 16.70 11.13 -23.59
N GLN A 66 17.88 10.71 -23.15
CA GLN A 66 18.29 9.32 -23.13
C GLN A 66 17.75 8.63 -21.87
N PRO A 67 17.18 7.42 -22.02
CA PRO A 67 16.83 6.59 -20.88
C PRO A 67 18.10 6.14 -20.16
N VAL A 68 18.02 6.09 -18.83
CA VAL A 68 19.13 5.69 -17.98
C VAL A 68 19.14 4.18 -17.68
N GLU A 69 18.00 3.52 -17.90
CA GLU A 69 17.84 2.07 -17.88
C GLU A 69 16.72 1.73 -18.87
N SER A 70 16.86 0.59 -19.57
CA SER A 70 15.81 0.05 -20.43
C SER A 70 15.68 -1.44 -20.19
N PHE A 71 14.46 -1.94 -20.10
CA PHE A 71 14.17 -3.36 -19.95
C PHE A 71 12.90 -3.74 -20.71
N THR A 72 12.85 -4.98 -21.20
CA THR A 72 11.68 -5.53 -21.90
C THR A 72 11.15 -6.72 -21.13
N ILE A 73 9.82 -6.77 -20.96
CA ILE A 73 9.15 -7.92 -20.36
C ILE A 73 9.19 -9.08 -21.36
N ASN A 74 9.80 -10.20 -21.03
CA ASN A 74 9.82 -11.43 -21.85
C ASN A 74 8.84 -12.49 -21.31
N GLU A 75 8.81 -13.68 -21.93
CA GLU A 75 7.85 -14.76 -21.64
C GLU A 75 7.81 -15.18 -20.18
N ASN A 76 8.98 -15.24 -19.56
CA ASN A 76 9.08 -15.26 -18.11
C ASN A 76 9.16 -13.81 -17.68
N PHE A 77 8.21 -13.30 -16.91
CA PHE A 77 8.42 -12.10 -16.10
C PHE A 77 9.61 -12.41 -15.16
N ASN A 78 10.85 -12.24 -15.64
CA ASN A 78 11.99 -13.19 -15.62
C ASN A 78 12.42 -13.93 -14.34
N ASP A 79 11.70 -13.80 -13.23
CA ASP A 79 11.40 -14.87 -12.25
C ASP A 79 10.62 -14.24 -11.08
N GLN A 80 9.31 -14.03 -11.23
CA GLN A 80 8.43 -13.55 -10.15
C GLN A 80 8.89 -12.21 -9.52
N SER A 81 9.49 -11.31 -10.30
CA SER A 81 10.16 -10.16 -9.70
C SER A 81 9.16 -9.09 -9.25
N LEU A 82 8.77 -9.11 -7.97
CA LEU A 82 8.00 -8.06 -7.31
C LEU A 82 8.66 -6.68 -7.54
N LYS A 83 9.99 -6.63 -7.73
CA LYS A 83 10.70 -5.41 -8.16
C LYS A 83 10.18 -4.84 -9.47
N ILE A 84 10.04 -5.65 -10.52
CA ILE A 84 9.56 -5.16 -11.82
C ILE A 84 8.13 -4.67 -11.70
N LEU A 85 7.27 -5.38 -10.96
CA LEU A 85 5.92 -4.91 -10.65
C LEU A 85 5.97 -3.54 -9.97
N GLN A 86 6.81 -3.35 -8.95
CA GLN A 86 6.98 -2.06 -8.27
C GLN A 86 7.51 -0.97 -9.23
N LYS A 87 8.50 -1.26 -10.08
CA LYS A 87 9.05 -0.31 -11.06
C LYS A 87 7.98 0.16 -12.06
N VAL A 88 7.23 -0.79 -12.62
CA VAL A 88 6.20 -0.52 -13.63
C VAL A 88 4.98 0.17 -13.01
N ALA A 89 4.59 -0.24 -11.80
CA ALA A 89 3.41 0.32 -11.14
C ALA A 89 3.69 1.70 -10.53
N ARG A 90 4.83 1.89 -9.87
CA ARG A 90 5.13 3.14 -9.15
C ARG A 90 6.06 4.02 -9.96
N ASN A 91 5.66 4.27 -11.20
CA ASN A 91 6.49 4.88 -12.24
C ASN A 91 6.29 6.39 -12.39
N GLU A 92 5.39 6.98 -11.62
CA GLU A 92 5.09 8.41 -11.66
C GLU A 92 6.00 9.15 -10.70
N SER A 93 6.66 10.22 -11.17
CA SER A 93 7.57 11.00 -10.32
C SER A 93 6.87 11.75 -9.19
N HIS A 94 5.56 11.97 -9.35
CA HIS A 94 4.66 12.65 -8.42
C HIS A 94 3.20 12.39 -8.86
N ASN A 95 2.32 12.00 -7.93
CA ASN A 95 0.89 11.84 -8.19
C ASN A 95 0.04 12.25 -6.98
N THR A 96 -0.61 13.41 -7.03
CA THR A 96 -1.50 13.90 -5.96
C THR A 96 -2.96 13.88 -6.36
N SER A 97 -3.33 13.18 -7.44
CA SER A 97 -4.69 13.21 -7.99
C SER A 97 -5.37 11.83 -7.98
N GLY A 98 -4.60 10.75 -7.83
CA GLY A 98 -5.06 9.38 -8.07
C GLY A 98 -5.33 9.06 -9.54
N VAL A 99 -5.03 9.99 -10.46
CA VAL A 99 -5.23 9.79 -11.90
C VAL A 99 -4.04 9.04 -12.47
N ILE A 100 -4.27 7.93 -13.19
CA ILE A 100 -3.19 7.21 -13.89
C ILE A 100 -2.71 8.07 -15.06
N ASN A 101 -1.42 8.41 -15.09
CA ASN A 101 -0.82 9.04 -16.25
C ASN A 101 -0.62 8.03 -17.40
N THR A 102 -1.67 7.81 -18.18
CA THR A 102 -1.67 6.84 -19.30
C THR A 102 -0.64 7.16 -20.40
N SER A 103 -0.15 8.40 -20.49
CA SER A 103 0.91 8.75 -21.46
C SER A 103 2.25 8.04 -21.16
N LEU A 104 2.45 7.56 -19.93
CA LEU A 104 3.62 6.78 -19.54
C LEU A 104 3.55 5.32 -20.02
N TYR A 105 2.41 4.87 -20.53
CA TYR A 105 2.14 3.49 -20.91
C TYR A 105 1.77 3.36 -22.39
N SER A 106 2.51 4.03 -23.26
CA SER A 106 2.21 4.15 -24.68
C SER A 106 2.05 2.82 -25.43
N ASP A 107 2.73 1.77 -24.99
CA ASP A 107 2.66 0.44 -25.58
C ASP A 107 1.56 -0.47 -24.98
N ILE A 108 0.93 -0.06 -23.88
CA ILE A 108 -0.20 -0.79 -23.28
C ILE A 108 -1.52 -0.21 -23.79
N LYS A 109 -2.18 -0.92 -24.72
CA LYS A 109 -3.44 -0.47 -25.33
C LYS A 109 -4.67 -0.76 -24.48
N ASP A 110 -4.66 -1.90 -23.78
CA ASP A 110 -5.76 -2.29 -22.91
C ASP A 110 -5.61 -1.66 -21.51
N LYS A 111 -6.51 -0.73 -21.18
CA LYS A 111 -6.50 -0.05 -19.88
C LYS A 111 -6.75 -1.00 -18.71
N ARG A 112 -7.41 -2.14 -18.93
CA ARG A 112 -7.68 -3.13 -17.89
C ARG A 112 -6.38 -3.73 -17.34
N VAL A 113 -5.36 -3.84 -18.20
CA VAL A 113 -4.00 -4.24 -17.80
C VAL A 113 -3.40 -3.20 -16.86
N LEU A 114 -3.55 -1.90 -17.17
CA LEU A 114 -3.04 -0.81 -16.31
C LEU A 114 -3.69 -0.82 -14.93
N TYR A 115 -4.99 -1.07 -14.87
CA TYR A 115 -5.70 -1.17 -13.60
C TYR A 115 -5.17 -2.35 -12.78
N SER A 116 -5.02 -3.52 -13.40
CA SER A 116 -4.48 -4.71 -12.75
C SER A 116 -3.04 -4.59 -12.27
N ILE A 117 -2.16 -3.87 -12.99
CA ILE A 117 -0.82 -3.52 -12.49
C ILE A 117 -0.93 -2.78 -11.14
N ARG A 118 -1.83 -1.79 -11.05
CA ARG A 118 -2.04 -0.98 -9.85
C ARG A 118 -2.69 -1.78 -8.71
N ASP A 119 -3.59 -2.71 -9.02
CA ASP A 119 -4.19 -3.55 -7.97
C ASP A 119 -3.23 -4.59 -7.42
N LEU A 120 -2.37 -5.15 -8.28
CA LEU A 120 -1.43 -6.18 -7.87
C LEU A 120 -0.30 -5.60 -7.02
N VAL A 121 0.22 -4.41 -7.39
CA VAL A 121 1.24 -3.73 -6.56
C VAL A 121 0.69 -3.36 -5.18
N ARG A 122 -0.61 -3.05 -5.08
CA ARG A 122 -1.29 -2.79 -3.80
C ARG A 122 -1.24 -3.97 -2.84
N GLN A 123 -1.16 -5.20 -3.36
CA GLN A 123 -1.07 -6.41 -2.54
C GLN A 123 0.34 -6.66 -2.01
N CYS A 124 1.30 -5.82 -2.40
CA CYS A 124 2.68 -5.90 -1.98
C CYS A 124 2.99 -4.82 -0.95
N ILE A 125 3.94 -5.10 -0.07
CA ILE A 125 4.54 -4.10 0.82
C ILE A 125 6.05 -4.09 0.64
N ILE A 126 6.70 -2.96 0.91
CA ILE A 126 8.16 -2.88 0.96
C ILE A 126 8.57 -2.58 2.40
N VAL A 127 9.28 -3.50 3.04
CA VAL A 127 9.76 -3.33 4.42
C VAL A 127 11.26 -3.17 4.40
N GLY A 128 11.76 -2.14 5.08
CA GLY A 128 13.19 -1.85 5.14
C GLY A 128 13.60 -1.05 6.36
N THR A 129 14.90 -1.06 6.65
CA THR A 129 15.50 -0.26 7.72
C THR A 129 16.02 1.08 7.20
N ASP A 130 15.78 2.14 7.97
CA ASP A 130 16.46 3.42 7.80
C ASP A 130 16.77 4.09 9.16
N GLU A 131 17.34 5.29 9.11
CA GLU A 131 17.59 6.13 10.29
C GLU A 131 16.68 7.34 10.29
N ILE A 132 16.06 7.62 11.44
CA ILE A 132 15.28 8.83 11.67
C ILE A 132 16.23 9.98 11.95
N THR A 133 16.03 11.09 11.26
CA THR A 133 16.76 12.35 11.49
C THR A 133 15.89 13.43 12.13
N LYS A 134 14.56 13.30 11.99
CA LYS A 134 13.55 14.28 12.39
C LYS A 134 12.20 13.60 12.66
N CYS A 135 11.25 14.30 13.25
CA CYS A 135 9.84 13.92 13.28
C CYS A 135 8.94 15.16 13.16
N GLY A 136 7.63 14.94 12.96
CA GLY A 136 6.67 16.00 12.64
C GLY A 136 6.65 16.36 11.15
N GLY A 137 6.18 17.57 10.81
CA GLY A 137 6.07 18.04 9.43
C GLY A 137 4.63 18.27 8.96
N TYR A 138 3.97 17.31 8.31
CA TYR A 138 2.63 17.51 7.74
C TYR A 138 1.65 18.13 8.77
N HIS A 139 1.32 19.41 8.60
CA HIS A 139 0.55 20.25 9.54
C HIS A 139 1.10 20.37 10.98
N CYS A 140 2.38 20.06 11.21
CA CYS A 140 3.03 20.07 12.53
C CYS A 140 4.45 20.64 12.44
N ALA A 141 4.99 21.12 13.56
CA ALA A 141 6.39 21.57 13.60
C ALA A 141 7.34 20.39 13.33
N VAL A 142 8.48 20.67 12.70
CA VAL A 142 9.55 19.69 12.45
C VAL A 142 10.56 19.76 13.59
N GLU A 143 10.82 18.62 14.22
CA GLU A 143 11.75 18.50 15.34
C GLU A 143 12.91 17.59 14.97
N ARG A 144 14.15 18.02 15.24
CA ARG A 144 15.33 17.17 15.02
C ARG A 144 15.35 16.05 16.05
N GLN A 145 15.76 14.86 15.61
CA GLN A 145 15.89 13.69 16.46
C GLN A 145 17.34 13.22 16.50
N THR A 146 17.72 12.59 17.60
CA THR A 146 18.94 11.77 17.62
C THR A 146 18.76 10.64 16.62
N LYS A 147 19.78 10.34 15.83
CA LYS A 147 19.72 9.27 14.83
C LYS A 147 19.37 7.95 15.50
N GLN A 148 18.26 7.36 15.08
CA GLN A 148 17.79 6.08 15.59
C GLN A 148 17.23 5.23 14.46
N ARG A 149 17.44 3.92 14.58
CA ARG A 149 16.95 2.92 13.63
C ARG A 149 15.42 2.90 13.62
N VAL A 150 14.85 2.75 12.43
CA VAL A 150 13.41 2.55 12.23
C VAL A 150 13.16 1.50 11.16
N TYR A 151 12.08 0.75 11.31
CA TYR A 151 11.50 -0.02 10.22
C TYR A 151 10.36 0.76 9.59
N VAL A 152 10.38 0.90 8.28
CA VAL A 152 9.24 1.45 7.52
C VAL A 152 8.65 0.35 6.67
N CYS A 153 7.33 0.24 6.71
CA CYS A 153 6.53 -0.58 5.83
C CYS A 153 5.81 0.34 4.84
N ASP A 154 6.33 0.41 3.62
CA ASP A 154 5.69 1.10 2.51
C ASP A 154 4.52 0.27 2.00
N LEU A 155 3.31 0.74 2.32
CA LEU A 155 2.04 0.07 2.13
C LEU A 155 1.08 1.01 1.43
N ALA A 156 0.50 0.56 0.32
CA ALA A 156 -0.47 1.34 -0.45
C ALA A 156 -1.92 1.01 -0.08
N ALA A 157 -2.74 2.06 0.03
CA ALA A 157 -4.15 1.90 0.38
C ALA A 157 -5.06 1.59 -0.82
N LEU A 158 -6.30 1.18 -0.52
CA LEU A 158 -7.40 1.31 -1.48
C LEU A 158 -7.67 2.79 -1.77
N GLN A 159 -7.78 3.14 -3.05
CA GLN A 159 -7.95 4.51 -3.55
C GLN A 159 -9.30 4.66 -4.26
N PHE A 160 -10.00 5.76 -4.02
CA PHE A 160 -11.36 6.02 -4.49
C PHE A 160 -11.51 7.37 -5.20
N GLN A 161 -10.42 8.06 -5.56
CA GLN A 161 -10.52 9.35 -6.24
C GLN A 161 -11.03 9.20 -7.68
N GLN A 162 -10.67 8.10 -8.34
CA GLN A 162 -11.09 7.75 -9.69
C GLN A 162 -11.80 6.41 -9.73
N ALA A 163 -12.71 6.27 -10.69
CA ALA A 163 -13.56 5.09 -10.85
C ALA A 163 -12.79 3.78 -11.09
N TYR A 164 -11.60 3.90 -11.68
CA TYR A 164 -10.69 2.80 -11.98
C TYR A 164 -9.64 2.57 -10.89
N ASN A 165 -9.59 3.38 -9.83
CA ASN A 165 -8.63 3.13 -8.74
C ASN A 165 -8.99 1.84 -7.99
N THR A 166 -8.05 1.36 -7.17
CA THR A 166 -8.10 0.08 -6.46
C THR A 166 -9.33 -0.06 -5.55
N GLY A 167 -9.93 1.03 -5.08
CA GLY A 167 -11.18 1.02 -4.32
C GLY A 167 -12.34 0.36 -5.06
N ARG A 168 -12.31 0.28 -6.39
CA ARG A 168 -13.34 -0.44 -7.18
C ARG A 168 -13.42 -1.94 -6.85
N LEU A 169 -12.35 -2.54 -6.32
CA LEU A 169 -12.32 -3.94 -5.90
C LEU A 169 -13.38 -4.22 -4.83
N VAL A 170 -13.72 -3.23 -4.01
CA VAL A 170 -14.72 -3.36 -2.94
C VAL A 170 -16.05 -2.66 -3.27
N LEU A 171 -16.17 -2.12 -4.48
CA LEU A 171 -17.40 -1.48 -4.96
C LEU A 171 -18.15 -2.40 -5.91
N ILE A 172 -19.47 -2.35 -5.83
CA ILE A 172 -20.37 -3.12 -6.68
C ILE A 172 -21.33 -2.15 -7.36
N GLN A 173 -21.33 -2.21 -8.68
CA GLN A 173 -22.06 -1.31 -9.57
C GLN A 173 -22.74 -2.11 -10.68
N LYS A 174 -23.86 -1.59 -11.19
CA LYS A 174 -24.58 -2.25 -12.28
C LYS A 174 -23.73 -2.40 -13.54
N GLU A 175 -22.97 -1.35 -13.86
CA GLU A 175 -21.98 -1.39 -14.93
C GLU A 175 -20.59 -1.29 -14.30
N GLU A 176 -19.66 -2.12 -14.75
CA GLU A 176 -18.26 -2.11 -14.28
C GLU A 176 -17.31 -1.73 -15.45
N PRO A 177 -17.39 -0.50 -16.00
CA PRO A 177 -16.60 -0.10 -17.17
C PRO A 177 -15.09 -0.01 -16.89
N TYR A 178 -14.69 -0.09 -15.62
CA TYR A 178 -13.31 0.03 -15.17
C TYR A 178 -12.77 -1.25 -14.54
N LYS A 179 -13.39 -2.40 -14.82
CA LYS A 179 -12.94 -3.70 -14.33
C LYS A 179 -11.54 -4.04 -14.87
N GLY A 180 -10.60 -4.34 -13.97
CA GLY A 180 -9.28 -4.88 -14.34
C GLY A 180 -9.38 -6.37 -14.70
N ILE A 181 -8.37 -6.89 -15.38
CA ILE A 181 -8.34 -8.33 -15.74
C ILE A 181 -8.23 -9.22 -14.49
N LEU A 182 -7.54 -8.75 -13.44
CA LEU A 182 -7.33 -9.49 -12.19
C LEU A 182 -8.38 -9.22 -11.10
N ASP A 183 -9.42 -8.42 -11.35
CA ASP A 183 -10.34 -7.97 -10.28
C ASP A 183 -11.01 -9.15 -9.55
N ASP A 184 -11.45 -10.17 -10.30
CA ASP A 184 -12.12 -11.34 -9.74
C ASP A 184 -11.13 -12.21 -8.95
N LEU A 185 -9.94 -12.47 -9.49
CA LEU A 185 -8.87 -13.20 -8.80
C LEU A 185 -8.48 -12.52 -7.49
N ILE A 186 -8.19 -11.22 -7.53
CA ILE A 186 -7.79 -10.46 -6.34
C ILE A 186 -8.91 -10.47 -5.31
N TYR A 187 -10.15 -10.26 -5.73
CA TYR A 187 -11.28 -10.29 -4.81
C TYR A 187 -11.43 -11.67 -4.15
N GLU A 188 -11.38 -12.74 -4.94
CA GLU A 188 -11.53 -14.11 -4.42
C GLU A 188 -10.40 -14.48 -3.46
N GLN A 189 -9.15 -14.16 -3.80
CA GLN A 189 -7.99 -14.46 -2.96
C GLN A 189 -8.00 -13.66 -1.64
N VAL A 190 -8.49 -12.41 -1.65
CA VAL A 190 -8.51 -11.57 -0.44
C VAL A 190 -9.76 -11.82 0.41
N VAL A 191 -10.92 -11.99 -0.21
CA VAL A 191 -12.20 -12.09 0.50
C VAL A 191 -12.56 -13.55 0.83
N GLY A 192 -12.04 -14.51 0.05
CA GLY A 192 -12.29 -15.95 0.18
C GLY A 192 -13.60 -16.41 -0.45
N GLU A 193 -14.17 -15.60 -1.34
CA GLU A 193 -15.42 -15.90 -2.07
C GLU A 193 -15.50 -15.07 -3.36
N ARG A 194 -16.33 -15.52 -4.31
CA ARG A 194 -16.61 -14.77 -5.53
C ARG A 194 -17.37 -13.47 -5.23
N LYS A 195 -16.99 -12.40 -5.95
CA LYS A 195 -17.70 -11.11 -5.92
C LYS A 195 -19.14 -11.26 -6.43
N LYS A 196 -20.11 -10.85 -5.61
CA LYS A 196 -21.54 -10.85 -5.99
C LYS A 196 -21.85 -9.81 -7.06
N GLN A 197 -22.82 -10.13 -7.91
CA GLN A 197 -23.31 -9.19 -8.92
C GLN A 197 -24.24 -8.14 -8.31
N PHE A 198 -24.36 -6.99 -8.98
CA PHE A 198 -25.17 -5.87 -8.50
C PHE A 198 -26.63 -6.25 -8.30
N ASP A 199 -27.25 -6.91 -9.28
CA ASP A 199 -28.69 -7.26 -9.24
C ASP A 199 -29.01 -8.25 -8.11
N GLU A 200 -28.10 -9.18 -7.80
CA GLU A 200 -28.23 -10.11 -6.66
C GLU A 200 -28.32 -9.36 -5.33
N ILE A 201 -27.50 -8.31 -5.18
CA ILE A 201 -27.49 -7.50 -3.96
C ILE A 201 -28.74 -6.64 -3.89
N VAL A 202 -29.14 -6.00 -4.98
CA VAL A 202 -30.35 -5.17 -5.03
C VAL A 202 -31.58 -5.98 -4.61
N SER A 203 -31.82 -7.14 -5.22
CA SER A 203 -32.98 -7.98 -4.89
C SER A 203 -32.99 -8.38 -3.41
N SER A 204 -31.84 -8.71 -2.84
CA SER A 204 -31.72 -9.08 -1.42
C SER A 204 -31.87 -7.86 -0.48
N TRP A 205 -31.34 -6.71 -0.89
CA TRP A 205 -31.35 -5.47 -0.11
C TRP A 205 -32.75 -4.86 -0.03
N ASP A 206 -33.50 -4.90 -1.14
CA ASP A 206 -34.89 -4.44 -1.24
C ASP A 206 -35.84 -5.35 -0.44
N SER A 207 -35.52 -6.64 -0.36
CA SER A 207 -36.22 -7.61 0.50
C SER A 207 -35.92 -7.45 2.00
N ASN A 208 -35.25 -6.36 2.41
CA ASN A 208 -34.83 -6.10 3.79
C ASN A 208 -33.98 -7.23 4.43
N ASN A 209 -33.20 -7.98 3.63
CA ASN A 209 -32.33 -9.01 4.19
C ASN A 209 -31.28 -8.39 5.12
N LYS A 210 -31.30 -8.79 6.40
CA LYS A 210 -30.45 -8.22 7.46
C LYS A 210 -28.97 -8.40 7.19
N GLU A 211 -28.56 -9.57 6.70
CA GLU A 211 -27.16 -9.87 6.39
C GLU A 211 -26.66 -8.99 5.26
N THR A 212 -27.39 -8.95 4.14
CA THR A 212 -27.06 -8.09 2.99
C THR A 212 -26.96 -6.63 3.39
N ARG A 213 -27.90 -6.10 4.18
CA ARG A 213 -27.86 -4.70 4.64
C ARG A 213 -26.71 -4.39 5.59
N SER A 214 -26.30 -5.37 6.39
CA SER A 214 -25.14 -5.20 7.28
C SER A 214 -23.81 -5.20 6.53
N ARG A 215 -23.73 -5.92 5.41
CA ARG A 215 -22.52 -6.07 4.61
C ARG A 215 -22.39 -4.99 3.55
N TYR A 216 -23.44 -4.76 2.77
CA TYR A 216 -23.43 -3.87 1.61
C TYR A 216 -24.01 -2.51 1.95
N ILE A 217 -23.15 -1.50 1.96
CA ILE A 217 -23.51 -0.13 2.30
C ILE A 217 -23.83 0.61 1.01
N ARG A 218 -25.09 0.98 0.84
CA ARG A 218 -25.55 1.78 -0.32
C ARG A 218 -24.96 3.19 -0.24
N HIS A 219 -24.44 3.68 -1.35
CA HIS A 219 -23.87 5.02 -1.46
C HIS A 219 -24.21 5.67 -2.80
N ASP A 220 -24.38 6.99 -2.80
CA ASP A 220 -24.71 7.75 -4.01
C ASP A 220 -23.53 7.77 -4.97
N GLY A 221 -23.68 7.00 -6.06
CA GLY A 221 -22.84 6.82 -7.25
C GLY A 221 -21.34 6.67 -7.08
N PHE A 222 -20.66 6.10 -8.05
CA PHE A 222 -19.21 6.23 -8.19
C PHE A 222 -18.85 6.10 -9.66
N GLY A 223 -17.90 6.91 -10.12
CA GLY A 223 -17.64 7.09 -11.55
C GLY A 223 -18.54 8.13 -12.21
N LEU A 224 -18.98 7.86 -13.45
CA LEU A 224 -19.57 8.88 -14.32
C LEU A 224 -20.92 9.39 -13.79
N PRO A 225 -21.24 10.69 -13.96
CA PRO A 225 -22.56 11.23 -13.65
C PRO A 225 -23.68 10.41 -14.29
N GLY A 226 -24.77 10.16 -13.55
CA GLY A 226 -25.94 9.42 -14.03
C GLY A 226 -25.86 7.89 -13.90
N LYS A 227 -24.75 7.31 -13.40
CA LYS A 227 -24.58 5.86 -13.23
C LYS A 227 -25.29 5.22 -12.01
N GLY A 228 -26.24 5.91 -11.40
CA GLY A 228 -27.01 5.40 -10.27
C GLY A 228 -26.19 5.29 -8.97
N TYR A 229 -26.66 4.49 -8.01
CA TYR A 229 -25.98 4.24 -6.73
C TYR A 229 -25.04 3.03 -6.83
N CYS A 230 -24.09 2.93 -5.91
CA CYS A 230 -23.22 1.75 -5.76
C CYS A 230 -23.36 1.15 -4.36
N PHE A 231 -22.86 -0.06 -4.20
CA PHE A 231 -22.66 -0.67 -2.89
C PHE A 231 -21.18 -0.75 -2.55
N ILE A 232 -20.84 -0.43 -1.31
CA ILE A 232 -19.54 -0.73 -0.72
C ILE A 232 -19.69 -2.06 0.02
N ASP A 233 -18.89 -3.05 -0.36
CA ASP A 233 -18.80 -4.29 0.39
C ASP A 233 -17.90 -4.10 1.62
N SER A 234 -18.55 -3.91 2.77
CA SER A 234 -17.82 -3.68 4.03
C SER A 234 -17.03 -4.90 4.50
N LYS A 235 -17.42 -6.12 4.13
CA LYS A 235 -16.65 -7.34 4.43
C LYS A 235 -15.37 -7.33 3.60
N ALA A 236 -15.49 -7.08 2.29
CA ALA A 236 -14.33 -7.02 1.41
C ALA A 236 -13.34 -5.95 1.86
N TYR A 237 -13.79 -4.71 2.11
CA TYR A 237 -12.91 -3.65 2.61
C TYR A 237 -12.15 -4.04 3.87
N ARG A 238 -12.83 -4.63 4.87
CA ARG A 238 -12.17 -5.10 6.10
C ARG A 238 -11.17 -6.21 5.82
N LYS A 239 -11.46 -7.14 4.89
CA LYS A 239 -10.52 -8.20 4.49
C LYS A 239 -9.27 -7.64 3.82
N PHE A 240 -9.40 -6.65 2.94
CA PHE A 240 -8.26 -5.94 2.36
C PHE A 240 -7.39 -5.25 3.42
N VAL A 241 -7.99 -4.62 4.43
CA VAL A 241 -7.26 -4.01 5.55
C VAL A 241 -6.61 -5.07 6.45
N ALA A 242 -7.33 -6.14 6.76
CA ALA A 242 -6.84 -7.23 7.59
C ALA A 242 -5.63 -7.93 6.95
N LEU A 243 -5.66 -8.12 5.63
CA LEU A 243 -4.54 -8.65 4.87
C LEU A 243 -3.30 -7.75 4.98
N ASP A 244 -3.47 -6.42 4.88
CA ASP A 244 -2.34 -5.49 4.97
C ASP A 244 -1.67 -5.51 6.35
N VAL A 245 -2.47 -5.62 7.41
CA VAL A 245 -1.99 -5.77 8.79
C VAL A 245 -1.24 -7.07 8.95
N LEU A 246 -1.81 -8.17 8.44
CA LEU A 246 -1.23 -9.50 8.53
C LEU A 246 0.11 -9.59 7.79
N LEU A 247 0.14 -9.14 6.54
CA LEU A 247 1.33 -9.11 5.70
C LEU A 247 2.44 -8.22 6.33
N SER A 248 2.07 -7.02 6.80
CA SER A 248 3.01 -6.12 7.47
C SER A 248 3.55 -6.71 8.77
N GLY A 249 2.70 -7.32 9.58
CA GLY A 249 3.08 -7.92 10.85
C GLY A 249 3.99 -9.14 10.68
N LEU A 250 3.70 -10.02 9.71
CA LEU A 250 4.54 -11.18 9.37
C LEU A 250 5.91 -10.72 8.85
N ALA A 251 5.93 -9.76 7.92
CA ALA A 251 7.17 -9.21 7.37
C ALA A 251 8.05 -8.56 8.45
N LEU A 252 7.46 -7.74 9.31
CA LEU A 252 8.17 -7.12 10.44
C LEU A 252 8.66 -8.16 11.45
N GLY A 253 7.83 -9.16 11.77
CA GLY A 253 8.20 -10.26 12.66
C GLY A 253 9.39 -11.05 12.11
N GLU A 254 9.42 -11.35 10.81
CA GLU A 254 10.55 -12.02 10.18
C GLU A 254 11.83 -11.20 10.25
N ILE A 255 11.78 -9.91 9.91
CA ILE A 255 12.95 -9.04 9.89
C ILE A 255 13.49 -8.80 11.31
N ALA A 256 12.62 -8.46 12.27
CA ALA A 256 13.03 -8.16 13.63
C ALA A 256 13.53 -9.40 14.37
N SER A 257 12.93 -10.58 14.14
CA SER A 257 13.39 -11.82 14.74
C SER A 257 14.80 -12.20 14.31
N LYS A 258 15.23 -11.87 13.09
CA LYS A 258 16.63 -12.09 12.64
C LYS A 258 17.63 -11.22 13.41
N ASN A 259 17.18 -10.09 13.94
CA ASN A 259 18.00 -9.13 14.68
C ASN A 259 17.77 -9.19 16.20
N GLU A 260 16.94 -10.11 16.68
CA GLU A 260 16.52 -10.22 18.10
C GLU A 260 15.89 -8.94 18.66
N GLU A 261 15.22 -8.17 17.81
CA GLU A 261 14.69 -6.85 18.15
C GLU A 261 13.22 -6.91 18.60
N LYS A 262 12.87 -6.00 19.52
CA LYS A 262 11.50 -5.81 20.01
C LYS A 262 10.92 -4.55 19.41
N LEU A 263 9.72 -4.66 18.85
CA LEU A 263 9.08 -3.62 18.05
C LEU A 263 7.90 -2.98 18.79
N ASN A 264 7.78 -1.66 18.61
CA ASN A 264 6.50 -0.96 18.64
C ASN A 264 5.98 -0.84 17.20
N PHE A 265 4.98 -1.64 16.84
CA PHE A 265 4.37 -1.62 15.53
C PHE A 265 3.28 -0.55 15.45
N LYS A 266 3.56 0.53 14.72
CA LYS A 266 2.64 1.61 14.42
C LYS A 266 1.92 1.32 13.12
N PHE A 267 0.62 1.03 13.20
CA PHE A 267 -0.22 0.89 12.01
C PHE A 267 -1.02 2.17 11.79
N LEU A 268 -0.68 2.92 10.75
CA LEU A 268 -1.30 4.21 10.44
C LEU A 268 -2.67 4.05 9.80
N LYS A 269 -3.49 5.08 9.98
CA LYS A 269 -4.82 5.19 9.37
C LYS A 269 -4.73 5.59 7.89
N TYR A 270 -4.13 4.72 7.08
CA TYR A 270 -3.98 4.86 5.63
C TYR A 270 -5.34 4.82 4.89
N GLY A 271 -5.39 5.40 3.69
CA GLY A 271 -6.55 5.29 2.77
C GLY A 271 -7.81 6.07 3.15
N THR A 272 -7.98 6.54 4.39
CA THR A 272 -9.22 7.20 4.84
C THR A 272 -9.22 8.72 4.74
N GLY A 273 -8.12 9.32 4.27
CA GLY A 273 -7.97 10.75 4.00
C GLY A 273 -8.32 11.10 2.56
N PHE A 274 -7.39 11.76 1.86
CA PHE A 274 -7.53 12.14 0.46
C PHE A 274 -7.97 10.98 -0.46
N PHE A 275 -7.38 9.79 -0.27
CA PHE A 275 -7.69 8.59 -1.06
C PHE A 275 -9.14 8.09 -0.90
N ALA A 276 -9.84 8.42 0.17
CA ALA A 276 -11.22 7.98 0.38
C ALA A 276 -12.24 8.74 -0.49
N TRP A 277 -11.86 9.90 -1.03
CA TRP A 277 -12.78 10.80 -1.72
C TRP A 277 -14.05 11.02 -0.87
N LYS A 278 -15.24 10.88 -1.45
CA LYS A 278 -16.54 11.01 -0.79
C LYS A 278 -16.89 9.86 0.16
N PHE A 279 -16.14 8.77 0.15
CA PHE A 279 -16.37 7.63 1.04
C PHE A 279 -15.74 7.77 2.41
N GLY A 280 -15.06 8.90 2.68
CA GLY A 280 -14.33 9.16 3.92
C GLY A 280 -15.06 8.70 5.18
N THR A 281 -16.30 9.15 5.39
CA THR A 281 -17.09 8.79 6.57
C THR A 281 -17.29 7.28 6.72
N VAL A 282 -17.66 6.60 5.62
CA VAL A 282 -17.89 5.14 5.65
C VAL A 282 -16.60 4.39 5.91
N LEU A 283 -15.52 4.71 5.18
CA LEU A 283 -14.25 4.00 5.30
C LEU A 283 -13.60 4.23 6.67
N ASN A 284 -13.75 5.42 7.26
CA ASN A 284 -13.30 5.73 8.62
C ASN A 284 -13.95 4.81 9.67
N ASN A 285 -15.18 4.34 9.44
CA ASN A 285 -15.89 3.40 10.32
C ASN A 285 -15.52 1.93 10.05
N LEU A 286 -14.93 1.62 8.91
CA LEU A 286 -14.59 0.24 8.52
C LEU A 286 -13.13 -0.12 8.78
N ILE A 287 -12.21 0.85 8.76
CA ILE A 287 -10.77 0.58 8.87
C ILE A 287 -10.37 -0.02 10.22
N LEU A 288 -10.86 0.51 11.34
CA LEU A 288 -10.48 -0.02 12.67
C LEU A 288 -10.93 -1.48 12.87
N PRO A 289 -12.18 -1.87 12.55
CA PRO A 289 -12.56 -3.28 12.54
C PRO A 289 -11.64 -4.15 11.68
N GLY A 290 -11.29 -3.72 10.47
CA GLY A 290 -10.37 -4.47 9.60
C GLY A 290 -8.97 -4.62 10.21
N VAL A 291 -8.46 -3.58 10.87
CA VAL A 291 -7.18 -3.64 11.60
C VAL A 291 -7.25 -4.65 12.74
N ILE A 292 -8.30 -4.62 13.55
CA ILE A 292 -8.48 -5.57 14.66
C ILE A 292 -8.59 -7.00 14.13
N ASP A 293 -9.36 -7.22 13.06
CA ASP A 293 -9.49 -8.55 12.42
C ASP A 293 -8.12 -9.06 11.93
N GLY A 294 -7.30 -8.18 11.33
CA GLY A 294 -5.94 -8.50 10.90
C GLY A 294 -4.97 -8.82 12.05
N LEU A 295 -5.03 -8.05 13.14
CA LEU A 295 -4.22 -8.32 14.34
C LEU A 295 -4.64 -9.65 15.00
N GLU A 296 -5.94 -9.92 15.10
CA GLU A 296 -6.45 -11.19 15.60
C GLU A 296 -5.90 -12.36 14.78
N HIS A 297 -5.98 -12.30 13.44
CA HIS A 297 -5.40 -13.33 12.58
C HIS A 297 -3.88 -13.47 12.75
N LEU A 298 -3.15 -12.35 12.76
CA LEU A 298 -1.69 -12.33 12.90
C LEU A 298 -1.23 -13.08 14.16
N PHE A 299 -1.85 -12.81 15.31
CA PHE A 299 -1.47 -13.46 16.57
C PHE A 299 -2.11 -14.84 16.78
N MET A 300 -3.26 -15.12 16.14
CA MET A 300 -3.88 -16.46 16.13
C MET A 300 -3.02 -17.50 15.42
N ARG A 301 -2.25 -17.10 14.39
CA ARG A 301 -1.32 -18.01 13.69
C ARG A 301 -0.25 -18.61 14.61
N ASN A 302 -0.09 -18.08 15.83
CA ASN A 302 0.90 -18.51 16.81
C ASN A 302 2.32 -18.50 16.24
N ASP A 303 2.63 -17.56 15.34
CA ASP A 303 3.96 -17.40 14.80
C ASP A 303 4.90 -16.87 15.90
N GLU A 304 5.88 -17.69 16.28
CA GLU A 304 6.82 -17.38 17.36
C GLU A 304 7.69 -16.16 17.03
N LYS A 305 8.00 -15.89 15.76
CA LYS A 305 8.78 -14.70 15.35
C LYS A 305 7.99 -13.44 15.62
N VAL A 306 6.70 -13.45 15.28
CA VAL A 306 5.78 -12.33 15.53
C VAL A 306 5.65 -12.08 17.02
N LYS A 307 5.34 -13.11 17.82
CA LYS A 307 5.20 -12.98 19.29
C LYS A 307 6.49 -12.55 19.96
N ALA A 308 7.64 -13.04 19.49
CA ALA A 308 8.94 -12.67 20.03
C ALA A 308 9.28 -11.20 19.74
N SER A 309 8.89 -10.68 18.57
CA SER A 309 9.30 -9.36 18.09
C SER A 309 8.30 -8.25 18.40
N ILE A 310 7.00 -8.42 18.12
CA ILE A 310 6.00 -7.35 18.27
C ILE A 310 5.46 -7.33 19.70
N LYS A 311 5.84 -6.31 20.48
CA LYS A 311 5.44 -6.18 21.90
C LYS A 311 4.36 -5.14 22.14
N ASN A 312 4.33 -4.11 21.30
CA ASN A 312 3.32 -3.07 21.34
C ASN A 312 2.79 -2.82 19.93
N VAL A 313 1.50 -2.57 19.82
CA VAL A 313 0.86 -2.04 18.63
C VAL A 313 0.29 -0.67 18.96
N GLU A 314 0.68 0.33 18.20
CA GLU A 314 0.17 1.68 18.33
C GLU A 314 -0.65 2.01 17.08
N LEU A 315 -1.79 2.66 17.29
CA LEU A 315 -2.74 3.04 16.25
C LEU A 315 -2.87 4.58 16.22
N PRO A 316 -1.91 5.29 15.60
CA PRO A 316 -1.95 6.75 15.54
C PRO A 316 -3.20 7.28 14.84
N PHE A 317 -3.85 8.26 15.47
CA PHE A 317 -5.04 8.98 15.01
C PHE A 317 -6.31 8.13 14.85
N TYR A 318 -6.32 6.90 15.37
CA TYR A 318 -7.54 6.11 15.47
C TYR A 318 -8.42 6.60 16.62
N LYS A 319 -9.73 6.58 16.41
CA LYS A 319 -10.72 6.73 17.48
C LYS A 319 -11.30 5.34 17.76
N ILE A 320 -11.07 4.84 18.98
CA ILE A 320 -11.54 3.52 19.38
C ILE A 320 -12.94 3.66 19.97
N ASP A 321 -13.95 3.08 19.30
CA ASP A 321 -15.31 3.00 19.83
C ASP A 321 -15.44 1.93 20.94
N PHE A 322 -16.54 1.97 21.69
CA PHE A 322 -16.76 1.07 22.84
C PHE A 322 -16.72 -0.43 22.47
N LYS A 323 -17.25 -0.81 21.31
CA LYS A 323 -17.28 -2.21 20.85
C LYS A 323 -15.86 -2.66 20.50
N SER A 324 -15.11 -1.83 19.78
CA SER A 324 -13.70 -2.08 19.45
C SER A 324 -12.82 -2.12 20.69
N MET A 325 -13.07 -1.27 21.68
CA MET A 325 -12.34 -1.27 22.96
C MET A 325 -12.50 -2.60 23.72
N LYS A 326 -13.70 -3.19 23.71
CA LYS A 326 -13.93 -4.50 24.33
C LYS A 326 -13.09 -5.59 23.66
N ARG A 327 -13.14 -5.67 22.31
CA ARG A 327 -12.34 -6.62 21.53
C ARG A 327 -10.84 -6.45 21.78
N ILE A 328 -10.37 -5.20 21.81
CA ILE A 328 -8.96 -4.89 22.10
C ILE A 328 -8.57 -5.40 23.48
N LYS A 329 -9.36 -5.14 24.53
CA LYS A 329 -9.05 -5.65 25.89
C LYS A 329 -8.97 -7.17 25.94
N GLU A 330 -9.90 -7.86 25.29
CA GLU A 330 -9.90 -9.32 25.19
C GLU A 330 -8.66 -9.83 24.45
N PHE A 331 -8.30 -9.18 23.34
CA PHE A 331 -7.08 -9.46 22.59
C PHE A 331 -5.81 -9.27 23.44
N GLN A 332 -5.68 -8.14 24.14
CA GLN A 332 -4.51 -7.84 24.97
C GLN A 332 -4.36 -8.85 26.10
N ALA A 333 -5.46 -9.25 26.75
CA ALA A 333 -5.47 -10.27 27.78
C ALA A 333 -5.06 -11.65 27.24
N LYS A 334 -5.47 -11.99 26.01
CA LYS A 334 -5.18 -13.28 25.39
C LYS A 334 -3.73 -13.42 24.91
N TYR A 335 -3.18 -12.38 24.29
CA TYR A 335 -1.87 -12.47 23.62
C TYR A 335 -0.73 -11.75 24.36
N GLY A 336 -1.02 -10.99 25.42
CA GLY A 336 0.00 -10.25 26.17
C GLY A 336 0.66 -9.12 25.39
N VAL A 337 -0.02 -8.60 24.35
CA VAL A 337 0.43 -7.50 23.50
C VAL A 337 -0.35 -6.25 23.87
N SER A 338 0.32 -5.11 24.00
CA SER A 338 -0.36 -3.84 24.24
C SER A 338 -0.88 -3.24 22.93
N ILE A 339 -2.14 -2.80 22.90
CA ILE A 339 -2.72 -2.04 21.77
C ILE A 339 -3.20 -0.70 22.29
N ILE A 340 -2.69 0.39 21.73
CA ILE A 340 -3.04 1.76 22.13
C ILE A 340 -3.36 2.63 20.91
N ALA A 341 -4.33 3.53 21.03
CA ALA A 341 -4.51 4.62 20.07
C ALA A 341 -3.88 5.89 20.63
N THR A 342 -3.17 6.64 19.78
CA THR A 342 -2.43 7.85 20.17
C THR A 342 -2.61 8.95 19.14
N SER A 343 -2.13 10.16 19.44
CA SER A 343 -1.98 11.25 18.49
C SER A 343 -0.51 11.51 18.12
N ASN A 344 0.35 10.52 18.37
CA ASN A 344 1.79 10.66 18.16
C ASN A 344 2.15 10.63 16.67
N ASP A 345 3.25 11.29 16.34
CA ASP A 345 3.88 11.19 15.03
C ASP A 345 4.28 9.73 14.69
N ALA A 346 4.24 9.40 13.40
CA ALA A 346 4.53 8.07 12.87
C ALA A 346 5.96 7.59 13.17
N LEU A 347 6.92 8.50 13.36
CA LEU A 347 8.32 8.18 13.66
C LEU A 347 8.69 8.45 15.13
N LYS A 348 7.74 8.90 15.95
CA LYS A 348 7.98 9.14 17.38
C LYS A 348 8.35 7.83 18.09
N GLN A 349 9.46 7.89 18.82
CA GLN A 349 10.05 6.72 19.45
C GLN A 349 9.31 6.27 20.72
N THR A 350 9.49 4.99 21.05
CA THR A 350 8.98 4.38 22.27
C THR A 350 10.15 3.80 23.06
N CYS A 351 10.24 4.14 24.34
CA CYS A 351 11.36 3.71 25.17
C CYS A 351 11.49 2.17 25.18
N GLY A 352 12.69 1.66 24.90
CA GLY A 352 13.01 0.23 24.94
C GLY A 352 12.49 -0.61 23.77
N LEU A 353 11.85 0.00 22.77
CA LEU A 353 11.35 -0.67 21.57
C LEU A 353 11.81 0.05 20.31
N ILE A 354 12.14 -0.70 19.26
CA ILE A 354 12.40 -0.13 17.93
C ILE A 354 11.07 0.25 17.30
N THR A 355 10.98 1.47 16.75
CA THR A 355 9.79 1.88 16.02
C THR A 355 9.72 1.16 14.68
N ALA A 356 8.57 0.54 14.40
CA ALA A 356 8.23 0.00 13.10
C ALA A 356 6.91 0.64 12.66
N THR A 357 6.87 1.33 11.52
CA THR A 357 5.69 2.11 11.12
C THR A 357 5.29 1.80 9.69
N THR A 358 3.98 1.65 9.44
CA THR A 358 3.47 1.74 8.07
C THR A 358 3.51 3.19 7.60
N ASN A 359 3.59 3.43 6.29
CA ASN A 359 3.29 4.75 5.72
C ASN A 359 1.83 4.81 5.20
N CYS A 360 1.53 5.87 4.45
CA CYS A 360 0.29 6.03 3.71
C CYS A 360 0.61 6.06 2.21
N GLY A 361 1.25 5.00 1.71
CA GLY A 361 1.81 4.93 0.36
C GLY A 361 0.77 4.96 -0.77
N ASP A 362 1.29 5.16 -1.98
CA ASP A 362 0.52 5.28 -3.22
C ASP A 362 0.87 4.16 -4.21
N ASN A 363 -0.14 3.65 -4.93
CA ASN A 363 0.02 2.68 -6.02
C ASN A 363 0.69 3.29 -7.27
N HIS A 364 0.68 4.63 -7.40
CA HIS A 364 1.18 5.39 -8.54
C HIS A 364 2.64 5.85 -8.39
N ALA A 365 3.08 6.11 -7.16
CA ALA A 365 4.34 6.76 -6.86
C ALA A 365 5.04 6.10 -5.66
N VAL A 366 6.37 6.12 -5.68
CA VAL A 366 7.20 5.54 -4.60
C VAL A 366 7.05 6.31 -3.28
N CYS A 367 7.46 5.69 -2.17
CA CYS A 367 7.45 6.27 -0.82
C CYS A 367 7.93 7.73 -0.82
N GLY A 368 7.18 8.60 -0.17
CA GLY A 368 7.39 10.03 -0.07
C GLY A 368 6.98 10.83 -1.31
N ASN A 369 5.99 10.35 -2.05
CA ASN A 369 5.44 10.89 -3.31
C ASN A 369 5.48 12.44 -3.45
N GLU A 370 4.90 13.17 -2.49
CA GLU A 370 4.81 14.63 -2.55
C GLU A 370 6.11 15.35 -2.18
N MET A 371 6.97 14.72 -1.36
CA MET A 371 8.09 15.33 -0.67
C MET A 371 7.69 16.60 0.12
N GLU A 372 8.67 17.26 0.74
CA GLU A 372 8.48 18.58 1.37
C GLU A 372 7.35 18.61 2.41
N TYR A 373 7.11 17.49 3.09
CA TYR A 373 6.05 17.30 4.09
C TYR A 373 4.62 17.55 3.56
N GLY A 374 4.37 17.40 2.26
CA GLY A 374 3.06 17.62 1.63
C GLY A 374 1.97 16.60 2.01
N SER A 375 2.38 15.48 2.63
CA SER A 375 1.51 14.41 3.13
C SER A 375 2.19 13.71 4.31
N VAL A 376 1.48 12.81 5.00
CA VAL A 376 2.08 11.96 6.05
C VAL A 376 3.18 11.06 5.47
N ASP A 377 2.99 10.51 4.26
CA ASP A 377 3.99 9.69 3.57
C ASP A 377 5.23 10.52 3.20
N ALA A 378 5.04 11.72 2.64
CA ALA A 378 6.12 12.65 2.36
C ALA A 378 6.86 13.09 3.63
N ALA A 379 6.15 13.30 4.73
CA ALA A 379 6.76 13.65 6.01
C ALA A 379 7.59 12.50 6.57
N ILE A 380 7.11 11.26 6.50
CA ILE A 380 7.90 10.08 6.88
C ILE A 380 9.18 10.06 6.04
N ALA A 381 9.07 10.11 4.72
CA ALA A 381 10.24 10.05 3.84
C ALA A 381 11.25 11.17 4.12
N GLU A 382 10.84 12.44 4.18
CA GLU A 382 11.73 13.59 4.44
C GLU A 382 12.45 13.53 5.80
N ASN A 383 11.87 12.81 6.75
CA ASN A 383 12.42 12.61 8.08
C ASN A 383 13.45 11.46 8.16
N LEU A 384 13.58 10.64 7.11
CA LEU A 384 14.56 9.55 7.03
C LEU A 384 15.89 10.00 6.40
N ALA A 385 16.99 9.35 6.79
CA ALA A 385 18.32 9.62 6.24
C ALA A 385 18.41 9.35 4.73
N SER A 386 17.79 8.28 4.21
CA SER A 386 17.75 8.02 2.76
C SER A 386 16.65 8.80 2.02
N LYS A 387 15.85 9.59 2.74
CA LYS A 387 14.66 10.25 2.21
C LYS A 387 13.64 9.32 1.53
N GLY A 388 13.60 8.04 1.90
CA GLY A 388 12.75 7.03 1.26
C GLY A 388 13.38 6.34 0.05
N ASN A 389 14.60 6.70 -0.36
CA ASN A 389 15.25 6.13 -1.55
C ASN A 389 15.50 4.63 -1.45
N LYS A 390 15.77 4.11 -0.25
CA LYS A 390 15.91 2.66 -0.01
C LYS A 390 14.66 1.85 -0.38
N PHE A 391 13.49 2.49 -0.41
CA PHE A 391 12.17 1.89 -0.69
C PHE A 391 11.74 2.04 -2.16
N SER A 392 12.58 2.59 -3.03
CA SER A 392 12.31 2.67 -4.47
C SER A 392 13.03 1.54 -5.21
N ALA A 393 12.30 0.66 -5.89
CA ALA A 393 12.89 -0.40 -6.72
C ALA A 393 13.70 0.15 -7.93
N ASN A 394 13.49 1.43 -8.27
CA ASN A 394 14.29 2.13 -9.27
C ASN A 394 15.63 2.64 -8.72
N ILE A 395 15.80 2.74 -7.39
CA ILE A 395 17.03 3.21 -6.75
C ILE A 395 17.76 2.07 -6.04
N ASN A 396 17.07 1.29 -5.22
CA ASN A 396 17.63 0.14 -4.54
C ASN A 396 17.50 -1.11 -5.43
N THR A 397 18.57 -1.40 -6.17
CA THR A 397 18.61 -2.57 -7.07
C THR A 397 18.77 -3.90 -6.33
N MET A 398 19.27 -3.84 -5.08
CA MET A 398 19.58 -4.98 -4.23
C MET A 398 18.43 -5.42 -3.31
N MET A 399 17.23 -4.85 -3.46
CA MET A 399 16.07 -5.27 -2.67
C MET A 399 15.91 -6.79 -2.69
N SER A 400 15.55 -7.41 -1.58
CA SER A 400 15.14 -8.82 -1.59
C SER A 400 13.66 -8.94 -1.94
N GLU A 401 13.21 -10.13 -2.28
CA GLU A 401 11.80 -10.42 -2.56
C GLU A 401 11.36 -11.66 -1.80
N ARG A 402 10.15 -11.62 -1.22
CA ARG A 402 9.60 -12.71 -0.43
C ARG A 402 8.12 -12.87 -0.69
N TYR A 403 7.73 -14.11 -0.95
CA TYR A 403 6.34 -14.53 -0.95
C TYR A 403 6.04 -15.22 0.35
N ILE A 404 4.92 -14.87 0.98
CA ILE A 404 4.51 -15.45 2.27
C ILE A 404 3.08 -15.98 2.20
N GLU A 405 2.82 -17.03 2.97
CA GLU A 405 1.45 -17.51 3.20
C GLU A 405 0.76 -16.59 4.20
N VAL A 406 -0.35 -15.99 3.77
CA VAL A 406 -1.17 -15.04 4.54
C VAL A 406 -2.50 -15.65 4.90
#